data_AF-A0A172XRY2-F1
#
_entry.id   AF-A0A172XRY2-F1
#
_cell.length_a   1.000
_cell.length_b   1.000
_cell.length_c   1.000
_cell.angle_alpha   90.00
_cell.angle_beta   90.00
_cell.angle_gamma   90.00
#
_symmetry.space_group_name_H-M   'P 1'
#
loop_
_entity.id
_entity.type
_entity.pdbx_description
1 polymer ?
#
loop_
_entity_poly.entity_id
_entity_poly.type
_entity_poly.pdbx_seq_one_letter_code
_entity_poly.pdbx_strand_id
1 'polypeptide(L)'
;MFKLGWSVFALLIFLSVKSQLLDWDRINSNTVLNVIAGQNPDQMMSYSNIIQMGDANNAELSLNAKTNISIKQLGDYNSLYFNNSFTDTETKTAITTQGNNNIIDVTGSNSISDGLQIQVKGDNKTIFMRNY
;
A
#
# COMPACT_ATOMS: atom_id res chain seq x y z
N MET A 1 -10.56 24.63 48.85
CA MET A 1 -10.81 24.84 47.41
C MET A 1 -9.67 24.20 46.62
N PHE A 2 -9.84 22.94 46.19
CA PHE A 2 -8.86 22.28 45.32
C PHE A 2 -8.84 23.03 43.98
N LYS A 3 -7.67 23.59 43.61
CA LYS A 3 -7.51 24.36 42.38
C LYS A 3 -7.65 23.41 41.19
N LEU A 4 -8.80 23.47 40.50
CA LEU A 4 -9.18 22.66 39.35
C LEU A 4 -8.06 22.52 38.30
N GLY A 5 -7.22 23.55 38.14
CA GLY A 5 -6.08 23.54 37.22
C GLY A 5 -5.03 22.47 37.49
N TRP A 6 -4.78 22.09 38.75
CA TRP A 6 -3.79 21.05 39.09
C TRP A 6 -4.32 19.63 38.80
N SER A 7 -5.64 19.46 38.82
CA SER A 7 -6.29 18.19 38.49
C SER A 7 -6.14 17.84 37.00
N VAL A 8 -6.07 18.84 36.12
CA VAL A 8 -5.88 18.64 34.67
C VAL A 8 -4.46 18.16 34.37
N PHE A 9 -3.44 18.73 35.02
CA PHE A 9 -2.06 18.26 34.89
C PHE A 9 -1.86 16.84 35.43
N ALA A 10 -2.53 16.49 36.53
CA ALA A 10 -2.51 15.12 37.05
C ALA A 10 -3.16 14.13 36.05
N LEU A 11 -4.25 14.50 35.40
CA LEU A 11 -4.93 13.66 34.41
C LEU A 11 -4.07 13.36 33.17
N LEU A 12 -3.25 14.33 32.74
CA LEU A 12 -2.33 14.16 31.60
C LEU A 12 -1.17 13.20 31.89
N ILE A 13 -0.75 13.03 33.15
CA ILE A 13 0.34 12.13 33.54
C ILE A 13 -0.09 10.65 33.46
N PHE A 14 -1.39 10.37 33.65
CA PHE A 14 -1.94 9.01 33.53
C PHE A 14 -2.39 8.64 32.12
N LEU A 15 -2.39 9.61 31.19
CA LEU A 15 -2.54 9.37 29.77
C LEU A 15 -1.17 9.02 29.18
N SER A 16 -0.63 7.87 29.57
CA SER A 16 0.48 7.25 28.88
C SER A 16 0.00 6.86 27.47
N VAL A 17 0.19 7.77 26.53
CA VAL A 17 0.05 7.49 25.10
C VAL A 17 0.98 6.32 24.83
N LYS A 18 0.44 5.18 24.37
CA LYS A 18 1.26 4.09 23.87
C LYS A 18 1.99 4.61 22.64
N SER A 19 3.18 5.17 22.84
CA SER A 19 4.15 5.33 21.77
C SER A 19 4.36 3.95 21.17
N GLN A 20 4.12 3.83 19.87
CA GLN A 20 4.33 2.57 19.17
C GLN A 20 5.78 2.14 19.42
N LEU A 21 5.98 0.99 20.05
CA LEU A 21 7.31 0.46 20.37
C LEU A 21 7.90 -0.19 19.11
N LEU A 22 8.05 0.61 18.04
CA LEU A 22 8.77 0.19 16.85
C LEU A 22 10.24 0.56 17.05
N ASP A 23 11.03 -0.46 17.33
CA ASP A 23 12.47 -0.36 17.41
C ASP A 23 13.05 -0.27 15.99
N TRP A 24 13.21 0.97 15.51
CA TRP A 24 13.65 1.28 14.15
C TRP A 24 15.02 0.66 13.82
N ASP A 25 15.88 0.50 14.83
CA ASP A 25 17.22 -0.10 14.66
C ASP A 25 17.16 -1.61 14.42
N ARG A 26 16.02 -2.24 14.71
CA ARG A 26 15.81 -3.69 14.50
C ARG A 26 15.10 -3.98 13.19
N ILE A 27 14.74 -2.97 12.40
CA ILE A 27 14.13 -3.16 11.07
C ILE A 27 15.23 -3.48 10.06
N ASN A 28 15.14 -4.68 9.48
CA ASN A 28 15.98 -5.13 8.38
C ASN A 28 15.17 -6.07 7.48
N SER A 29 15.79 -6.61 6.44
CA SER A 29 15.13 -7.50 5.47
C SER A 29 14.44 -8.71 6.10
N ASN A 30 14.88 -9.17 7.27
CA ASN A 30 14.30 -10.32 7.96
C ASN A 30 13.14 -9.94 8.89
N THR A 31 13.05 -8.69 9.33
CA THR A 31 12.09 -8.24 10.35
C THR A 31 11.03 -7.29 9.80
N VAL A 32 11.24 -6.73 8.61
CA VAL A 32 10.33 -5.76 7.98
C VAL A 32 8.92 -6.31 7.78
N LEU A 33 8.76 -7.60 7.46
CA LEU A 33 7.45 -8.24 7.30
C LEU A 33 6.67 -8.31 8.63
N ASN A 34 7.36 -8.51 9.75
CA ASN A 34 6.73 -8.55 11.07
C ASN A 34 6.20 -7.18 11.49
N VAL A 35 6.92 -6.12 11.12
CA VAL A 35 6.49 -4.73 11.34
C VAL A 35 5.23 -4.43 10.53
N ILE A 36 5.22 -4.80 9.25
CA ILE A 36 4.05 -4.62 8.36
C ILE A 36 2.84 -5.43 8.87
N ALA A 37 3.06 -6.67 9.31
CA ALA A 37 2.00 -7.52 9.85
C ALA A 37 1.43 -6.96 11.17
N GLY A 38 2.27 -6.40 12.04
CA GLY A 38 1.84 -5.82 13.33
C GLY A 38 1.13 -4.47 13.20
N GLN A 39 1.27 -3.78 12.07
CA GLN A 39 0.60 -2.51 11.79
C GLN A 39 -0.77 -2.64 11.14
N ASN A 40 -1.19 -3.85 10.73
CA ASN A 40 -2.48 -4.08 10.09
C ASN A 40 -3.50 -4.72 11.06
N PRO A 41 -4.49 -3.96 11.56
CA PRO A 41 -5.44 -4.44 12.57
C PRO A 41 -6.49 -5.44 12.04
N ASP A 42 -6.67 -5.56 10.71
CA ASP A 42 -7.72 -6.39 10.12
C ASP A 42 -7.17 -7.69 9.50
N GLN A 43 -7.24 -8.79 10.25
CA GLN A 43 -6.90 -10.14 9.79
C GLN A 43 -8.00 -10.81 8.94
N MET A 44 -9.21 -10.22 8.84
CA MET A 44 -10.37 -10.84 8.16
C MET A 44 -10.46 -10.57 6.65
N MET A 45 -9.67 -9.64 6.08
CA MET A 45 -9.62 -9.44 4.63
C MET A 45 -8.34 -10.06 4.06
N SER A 46 -8.49 -10.94 3.07
CA SER A 46 -7.38 -11.34 2.23
C SER A 46 -7.03 -10.17 1.31
N TYR A 47 -5.98 -9.43 1.65
CA TYR A 47 -5.40 -8.41 0.78
C TYR A 47 -3.97 -8.83 0.41
N SER A 48 -3.68 -8.82 -0.89
CA SER A 48 -2.31 -8.90 -1.37
C SER A 48 -1.73 -7.48 -1.37
N ASN A 49 -0.52 -7.31 -0.86
CA ASN A 49 0.17 -6.03 -0.90
C ASN A 49 1.57 -6.22 -1.44
N ILE A 50 1.95 -5.37 -2.38
CA ILE A 50 3.29 -5.37 -2.98
C ILE A 50 3.86 -4.00 -2.74
N ILE A 51 4.97 -3.94 -2.00
CA ILE A 51 5.68 -2.70 -1.72
C ILE A 51 7.12 -2.91 -2.17
N GLN A 52 7.57 -2.11 -3.13
CA GLN A 52 8.95 -2.08 -3.60
C GLN A 52 9.50 -0.66 -3.46
N MET A 53 10.73 -0.56 -2.95
CA MET A 53 11.42 0.71 -2.68
C MET A 53 12.83 0.65 -3.26
N GLY A 54 13.17 1.62 -4.10
CA GLY A 54 14.42 1.68 -4.86
C GLY A 54 14.15 2.00 -6.33
N ASP A 55 15.20 2.21 -7.10
CA ASP A 55 15.07 2.48 -8.53
C ASP A 55 14.99 1.17 -9.34
N ALA A 56 14.39 1.25 -10.52
CA ALA A 56 14.20 0.12 -11.44
C ALA A 56 13.46 -1.08 -10.81
N ASN A 57 12.49 -0.83 -9.94
CA ASN A 57 11.63 -1.91 -9.45
C ASN A 57 10.83 -2.49 -10.62
N ASN A 58 10.74 -3.81 -10.66
CA ASN A 58 9.89 -4.51 -11.61
C ASN A 58 8.89 -5.38 -10.84
N ALA A 59 7.62 -5.28 -11.22
CA ALA A 59 6.56 -6.15 -10.75
C ALA A 59 5.75 -6.65 -11.94
N GLU A 60 5.61 -7.97 -12.02
CA GLU A 60 4.75 -8.63 -13.00
C GLU A 60 3.76 -9.52 -12.26
N LEU A 61 2.47 -9.26 -12.49
CA LEU A 61 1.39 -9.82 -11.71
C LEU A 61 0.31 -10.38 -12.62
N SER A 62 0.04 -11.68 -12.46
CA SER A 62 -1.08 -12.37 -13.09
C SER A 62 -1.96 -12.92 -11.97
N LEU A 63 -3.05 -12.21 -11.68
CA LEU A 63 -3.92 -12.46 -10.52
C LEU A 63 -5.35 -12.68 -10.98
N ASN A 64 -6.18 -13.24 -10.09
CA ASN A 64 -7.58 -13.53 -10.39
C ASN A 64 -8.55 -12.55 -9.74
N ALA A 65 -9.82 -12.64 -10.18
CA ALA A 65 -10.89 -11.74 -9.79
C ALA A 65 -11.24 -11.75 -8.29
N LYS A 66 -10.70 -12.70 -7.50
CA LYS A 66 -10.86 -12.75 -6.03
C LYS A 66 -9.75 -12.01 -5.28
N THR A 67 -8.82 -11.37 -5.99
CA THR A 67 -7.64 -10.78 -5.38
C THR A 67 -7.85 -9.27 -5.22
N ASN A 68 -8.01 -8.83 -3.98
CA ASN A 68 -7.85 -7.42 -3.63
C ASN A 68 -6.36 -7.15 -3.50
N ILE A 69 -5.84 -6.23 -4.31
CA ILE A 69 -4.41 -5.94 -4.33
C ILE A 69 -4.11 -4.46 -4.25
N SER A 70 -3.13 -4.14 -3.40
CA SER A 70 -2.47 -2.85 -3.36
C SER A 70 -1.03 -3.00 -3.84
N ILE A 71 -0.60 -2.14 -4.74
CA ILE A 71 0.75 -2.12 -5.31
C ILE A 71 1.33 -0.73 -5.08
N LYS A 72 2.50 -0.68 -4.46
CA LYS A 72 3.23 0.55 -4.18
C LYS A 72 4.69 0.42 -4.64
N GLN A 73 5.08 1.23 -5.61
CA GLN A 73 6.47 1.31 -6.08
C GLN A 73 7.02 2.72 -5.86
N LEU A 74 8.15 2.83 -5.15
CA LEU A 74 8.83 4.10 -4.85
C LEU A 74 10.23 4.10 -5.45
N GLY A 75 10.52 5.03 -6.35
CA GLY A 75 11.81 5.22 -7.04
C GLY A 75 11.63 5.55 -8.52
N ASP A 76 12.74 5.76 -9.21
CA ASP A 76 12.75 6.08 -10.63
C ASP A 76 12.80 4.81 -11.49
N TYR A 77 12.33 4.88 -12.74
CA TYR A 77 12.38 3.79 -13.72
C TYR A 77 11.65 2.51 -13.31
N ASN A 78 10.63 2.59 -12.46
CA ASN A 78 9.82 1.44 -12.08
C ASN A 78 8.90 0.99 -13.22
N SER A 79 8.68 -0.31 -13.28
CA SER A 79 7.79 -0.98 -14.22
C SER A 79 6.80 -1.85 -13.46
N LEU A 80 5.52 -1.70 -13.80
CA LEU A 80 4.44 -2.58 -13.37
C LEU A 80 3.71 -3.14 -14.59
N TYR A 81 3.66 -4.46 -14.69
CA TYR A 81 2.76 -5.18 -15.59
C TYR A 81 1.73 -5.96 -14.77
N PHE A 82 0.46 -5.56 -14.87
CA PHE A 82 -0.65 -6.16 -14.14
C PHE A 82 -1.68 -6.72 -15.10
N ASN A 83 -1.85 -8.05 -15.08
CA ASN A 83 -2.83 -8.76 -15.87
C ASN A 83 -3.90 -9.43 -14.98
N ASN A 84 -5.17 -9.10 -15.23
CA ASN A 84 -6.32 -9.76 -14.59
C ASN A 84 -7.42 -10.07 -15.61
N SER A 85 -7.27 -11.18 -16.33
CA SER A 85 -8.21 -11.63 -17.37
C SER A 85 -9.39 -12.46 -16.85
N PHE A 86 -9.63 -12.53 -15.53
CA PHE A 86 -10.67 -13.38 -14.97
C PHE A 86 -11.98 -12.61 -14.84
N THR A 87 -13.06 -13.17 -15.36
CA THR A 87 -14.41 -12.60 -15.24
C THR A 87 -15.07 -13.10 -13.95
N ASP A 88 -16.07 -12.36 -13.46
CA ASP A 88 -17.10 -12.78 -12.49
C ASP A 88 -17.01 -12.24 -11.05
N THR A 89 -16.03 -11.40 -10.69
CA THR A 89 -16.06 -10.70 -9.39
C THR A 89 -15.40 -9.31 -9.42
N GLU A 90 -15.90 -8.40 -8.58
CA GLU A 90 -15.34 -7.06 -8.35
C GLU A 90 -13.90 -7.15 -7.87
N THR A 91 -12.98 -6.47 -8.57
CA THR A 91 -11.55 -6.45 -8.21
C THR A 91 -11.16 -5.11 -7.60
N LYS A 92 -10.82 -5.06 -6.32
CA LYS A 92 -10.33 -3.81 -5.70
C LYS A 92 -8.83 -3.73 -5.87
N THR A 93 -8.41 -2.95 -6.87
CA THR A 93 -7.00 -2.73 -7.20
C THR A 93 -6.60 -1.29 -6.91
N ALA A 94 -5.54 -1.10 -6.15
CA ALA A 94 -4.92 0.22 -5.94
C ALA A 94 -3.45 0.17 -6.35
N ILE A 95 -3.06 1.01 -7.30
CA ILE A 95 -1.68 1.16 -7.78
C ILE A 95 -1.20 2.56 -7.43
N THR A 96 -0.11 2.64 -6.68
CA THR A 96 0.57 3.89 -6.34
C THR A 96 2.02 3.83 -6.74
N THR A 97 2.44 4.70 -7.65
CA THR A 97 3.83 4.79 -8.08
C THR A 97 4.36 6.21 -7.90
N GLN A 98 5.53 6.34 -7.29
CA GLN A 98 6.19 7.64 -7.06
C GLN A 98 7.64 7.62 -7.54
N GLY A 99 8.01 8.61 -8.34
CA GLY A 99 9.32 8.79 -8.97
C GLY A 99 9.17 9.11 -10.46
N ASN A 100 10.29 9.24 -11.17
CA ASN A 100 10.33 9.64 -12.56
C ASN A 100 10.50 8.44 -13.51
N ASN A 101 10.10 8.60 -14.77
CA ASN A 101 10.28 7.58 -15.82
C ASN A 101 9.59 6.23 -15.50
N ASN A 102 8.44 6.29 -14.82
CA ASN A 102 7.71 5.12 -14.39
C ASN A 102 6.70 4.66 -15.45
N ILE A 103 6.57 3.34 -15.61
CA ILE A 103 5.66 2.69 -16.56
C ILE A 103 4.70 1.77 -15.81
N ILE A 104 3.41 1.93 -16.10
CA ILE A 104 2.35 1.07 -15.60
C ILE A 104 1.57 0.53 -16.80
N ASP A 105 1.44 -0.78 -16.89
CA ASP A 105 0.63 -1.48 -17.90
C ASP A 105 -0.38 -2.38 -17.19
N VAL A 106 -1.66 -2.06 -17.35
CA VAL A 106 -2.79 -2.78 -16.78
C VAL A 106 -3.60 -3.38 -17.92
N THR A 107 -3.81 -4.70 -17.88
CA THR A 107 -4.60 -5.44 -18.86
C THR A 107 -5.58 -6.37 -18.15
N GLY A 108 -6.82 -6.48 -18.61
CA GLY A 108 -7.75 -7.44 -18.03
C GLY A 108 -9.17 -7.45 -18.56
N SER A 109 -10.05 -8.18 -17.90
CA SER A 109 -11.49 -8.19 -18.17
C SER A 109 -12.12 -6.82 -17.84
N ASN A 110 -13.30 -6.51 -18.39
CA ASN A 110 -14.01 -5.25 -18.07
C ASN A 110 -14.17 -4.96 -16.56
N SER A 111 -14.29 -5.98 -15.71
CA SER A 111 -14.36 -5.80 -14.24
C SER A 111 -13.07 -5.26 -13.63
N ILE A 112 -11.93 -5.25 -14.34
CA ILE A 112 -10.65 -4.70 -13.85
C ILE A 112 -10.72 -3.21 -13.55
N SER A 113 -11.62 -2.48 -14.22
CA SER A 113 -11.83 -1.05 -13.95
C SER A 113 -12.70 -0.77 -12.74
N ASP A 114 -13.43 -1.78 -12.23
CA ASP A 114 -14.37 -1.58 -11.13
C ASP A 114 -13.61 -1.28 -9.83
N GLY A 115 -13.66 -0.02 -9.39
CA GLY A 115 -12.96 0.42 -8.18
C GLY A 115 -11.43 0.52 -8.32
N LEU A 116 -10.89 0.43 -9.54
CA LEU A 116 -9.46 0.63 -9.81
C LEU A 116 -9.03 2.06 -9.49
N GLN A 117 -7.93 2.17 -8.76
CA GLN A 117 -7.28 3.44 -8.47
C GLN A 117 -5.84 3.39 -8.93
N ILE A 118 -5.44 4.32 -9.78
CA ILE A 118 -4.04 4.50 -10.20
C ILE A 118 -3.61 5.91 -9.83
N GLN A 119 -2.61 6.02 -8.95
CA GLN A 119 -1.97 7.27 -8.57
C GLN A 119 -0.51 7.23 -8.98
N VAL A 120 -0.08 8.20 -9.80
CA VAL A 120 1.31 8.33 -10.23
C VAL A 120 1.84 9.73 -9.96
N LYS A 121 2.93 9.82 -9.20
CA LYS A 121 3.57 11.09 -8.84
C LYS A 121 5.00 11.14 -9.36
N GLY A 122 5.31 12.17 -10.15
CA GLY A 122 6.63 12.39 -10.75
C GLY A 122 6.53 12.79 -12.22
N ASP A 123 7.69 13.01 -12.83
CA ASP A 123 7.85 13.42 -14.22
C ASP A 123 8.03 12.20 -15.14
N ASN A 124 7.69 12.34 -16.43
CA ASN A 124 7.80 11.28 -17.44
C ASN A 124 7.13 9.96 -17.00
N LYS A 125 5.80 9.92 -17.05
CA LYS A 125 5.00 8.75 -16.65
C LYS A 125 4.24 8.20 -17.83
N THR A 126 4.20 6.88 -17.94
CA THR A 126 3.43 6.19 -18.96
C THR A 126 2.45 5.23 -18.29
N ILE A 127 1.18 5.33 -18.66
CA ILE A 127 0.13 4.42 -18.18
C ILE A 127 -0.57 3.85 -19.42
N PHE A 128 -0.50 2.54 -19.58
CA PHE A 128 -1.31 1.78 -20.53
C PHE A 128 -2.39 1.03 -19.77
N MET A 129 -3.64 1.20 -20.17
CA MET A 129 -4.76 0.43 -19.62
C MET A 129 -5.59 -0.13 -20.75
N ARG A 130 -5.81 -1.44 -20.73
CA ARG A 130 -6.58 -2.19 -21.72
C ARG A 130 -7.56 -3.11 -21.02
N ASN A 131 -8.83 -3.01 -21.38
CA ASN A 131 -9.86 -3.94 -20.93
C ASN A 131 -10.60 -4.52 -22.14
N TYR A 132 -11.05 -5.77 -21.99
CA TYR A 132 -11.83 -6.52 -22.97
C TYR A 132 -13.04 -7.18 -22.32
#